data_AF-A0A2R4FUI2-F1
#
_entry.id   AF-A0A2R4FUI2-F1
#
_cell.length_a   1.000
_cell.length_b   1.000
_cell.length_c   1.000
_cell.angle_alpha   90.00
_cell.angle_beta   90.00
_cell.angle_gamma   90.00
#
_symmetry.space_group_name_H-M   'P 1'
#
loop_
_entity.id
_entity.type
_entity.pdbx_description
1 polymer ?
#
loop_
_entity_poly.entity_id
_entity_poly.type
_entity_poly.pdbx_seq_one_letter_code
_entity_poly.pdbx_strand_id
1 'polypeptide(L)'
;MGLAIGVVVATVLAAATVAPPAASAAPPNGTVRVFWLKPADVAYDQRYPDGIANVMREAQRYYRQELGRTFRLNDPVVEVVTGDQLRTWYENTPACGAKYWWTVCNMQAELRRKFGLGAPDSRWINVGEISAEGEGAGGGGGNGWVILSGHDADGAAGINGNMNRWYGGMVHELGHALGLPDSTYTDGTPMSASFYNYPNTHFSQAQKDRILNGRYGSFLS
;
A
#
# COMPACT_ATOMS: atom_id res chain seq x y z
N MET A 1 64.40 -30.05 35.87
CA MET A 1 63.47 -28.98 35.46
C MET A 1 63.28 -29.11 33.95
N GLY A 2 62.19 -29.73 33.49
CA GLY A 2 61.89 -29.93 32.07
C GLY A 2 60.66 -29.12 31.68
N LEU A 3 60.81 -28.20 30.74
CA LEU A 3 59.79 -27.27 30.26
C LEU A 3 58.98 -27.95 29.15
N ALA A 4 57.66 -28.09 29.32
CA ALA A 4 56.76 -28.57 28.29
C ALA A 4 56.25 -27.40 27.43
N ILE A 5 56.50 -27.45 26.12
CA ILE A 5 56.00 -26.47 25.14
C ILE A 5 54.62 -26.95 24.66
N GLY A 6 53.57 -26.22 25.03
CA GLY A 6 52.21 -26.44 24.54
C GLY A 6 52.01 -25.80 23.17
N VAL A 7 51.64 -26.60 22.18
CA VAL A 7 51.22 -26.13 20.85
C VAL A 7 49.74 -25.76 20.91
N VAL A 8 49.41 -24.48 20.73
CA VAL A 8 48.02 -24.03 20.54
C VAL A 8 47.71 -24.04 19.05
N VAL A 9 46.80 -24.93 18.64
CA VAL A 9 46.23 -24.94 17.29
C VAL A 9 45.08 -23.94 17.26
N ALA A 10 45.28 -22.80 16.61
CA ALA A 10 44.22 -21.83 16.35
C ALA A 10 43.41 -22.26 15.11
N THR A 11 42.19 -22.73 15.32
CA THR A 11 41.22 -22.99 14.26
C THR A 11 40.64 -21.67 13.75
N VAL A 12 40.96 -21.30 12.51
CA VAL A 12 40.34 -20.16 11.82
C VAL A 12 38.98 -20.60 11.28
N LEU A 13 37.89 -20.12 11.87
CA LEU A 13 36.54 -20.30 11.32
C LEU A 13 36.35 -19.32 10.15
N ALA A 14 36.32 -19.84 8.93
CA ALA A 14 35.92 -19.07 7.76
C ALA A 14 34.42 -18.73 7.87
N ALA A 15 34.09 -17.44 7.86
CA ALA A 15 32.71 -16.96 7.81
C ALA A 15 32.10 -17.34 6.45
N ALA A 16 31.03 -18.13 6.47
CA ALA A 16 30.27 -18.43 5.27
C ALA A 16 29.58 -17.15 4.75
N THR A 17 29.94 -16.72 3.54
CA THR A 17 29.24 -15.65 2.83
C THR A 17 27.89 -16.19 2.37
N VAL A 18 26.81 -15.78 3.05
CA VAL A 18 25.43 -16.04 2.61
C VAL A 18 25.20 -15.22 1.33
N ALA A 19 24.89 -15.90 0.22
CA ALA A 19 24.49 -15.23 -1.01
C ALA A 19 23.24 -14.37 -0.75
N PRO A 20 23.13 -13.17 -1.35
CA PRO A 20 21.95 -12.34 -1.18
C PRO A 20 20.69 -13.12 -1.62
N PRO A 21 19.56 -12.98 -0.92
CA PRO A 21 18.32 -13.65 -1.32
C PRO A 21 18.00 -13.28 -2.77
N ALA A 22 17.62 -14.29 -3.57
CA ALA A 22 17.18 -14.08 -4.93
C ALA A 22 16.08 -13.01 -4.96
N ALA A 23 16.15 -12.09 -5.92
CA ALA A 23 15.10 -11.10 -6.12
C ALA A 23 13.74 -11.82 -6.20
N SER A 24 12.81 -11.47 -5.31
CA SER A 24 11.47 -12.06 -5.30
C SER A 24 10.85 -11.90 -6.68
N ALA A 25 10.29 -12.98 -7.22
CA ALA A 25 9.60 -12.93 -8.51
C ALA A 25 8.46 -11.91 -8.43
N ALA A 26 8.19 -11.23 -9.55
CA ALA A 26 7.04 -10.32 -9.61
C ALA A 26 5.74 -11.08 -9.28
N PRO A 27 4.79 -10.45 -8.56
CA PRO A 27 3.54 -11.11 -8.22
C PRO A 27 2.71 -11.46 -9.47
N PRO A 28 1.75 -12.39 -9.37
CA PRO A 28 0.88 -12.73 -10.50
C PRO A 28 0.15 -11.50 -11.06
N ASN A 29 -0.07 -11.46 -12.38
CA ASN A 29 -0.93 -10.44 -12.98
C ASN A 29 -2.40 -10.63 -12.52
N GLY A 30 -3.20 -9.58 -12.63
CA GLY A 30 -4.61 -9.61 -12.27
C GLY A 30 -4.89 -9.49 -10.77
N THR A 31 -3.91 -9.01 -10.01
CA THR A 31 -3.99 -8.85 -8.55
C THR A 31 -3.85 -7.39 -8.13
N VAL A 32 -4.08 -7.12 -6.85
CA VAL A 32 -3.72 -5.86 -6.20
C VAL A 32 -2.34 -6.01 -5.57
N ARG A 33 -1.41 -5.14 -5.95
CA ARG A 33 -0.05 -5.07 -5.42
C ARG A 33 0.04 -3.93 -4.42
N VAL A 34 0.28 -4.26 -3.16
CA VAL A 34 0.22 -3.31 -2.05
C VAL A 34 1.63 -3.06 -1.53
N PHE A 35 1.97 -1.80 -1.33
CA PHE A 35 3.27 -1.36 -0.87
C PHE A 35 3.12 -0.54 0.41
N TRP A 36 4.02 -0.80 1.35
CA TRP A 36 4.34 0.16 2.39
C TRP A 36 5.73 0.73 2.11
N LEU A 37 5.82 2.02 1.78
CA LEU A 37 7.09 2.71 1.64
C LEU A 37 7.49 3.30 2.99
N LYS A 38 8.56 2.76 3.55
CA LYS A 38 9.20 3.29 4.75
C LYS A 38 10.39 4.15 4.33
N PRO A 39 10.40 5.47 4.60
CA PRO A 39 11.57 6.31 4.32
C PRO A 39 12.87 5.77 4.93
N ALA A 40 14.01 6.20 4.40
CA ALA A 40 15.32 5.65 4.73
C ALA A 40 15.66 5.76 6.23
N ASP A 41 15.21 6.84 6.88
CA ASP A 41 15.44 7.16 8.31
C ASP A 41 14.32 6.69 9.25
N VAL A 42 13.22 6.13 8.71
CA VAL A 42 12.14 5.58 9.54
C VAL A 42 12.50 4.15 9.93
N ALA A 43 12.35 3.77 11.20
CA ALA A 43 12.59 2.40 11.65
C ALA A 43 11.51 1.44 11.14
N TYR A 44 11.87 0.19 10.89
CA TYR A 44 10.87 -0.83 10.56
C TYR A 44 9.96 -1.07 11.76
N ASP A 45 8.65 -1.12 11.51
CA ASP A 45 7.64 -1.40 12.51
C ASP A 45 6.58 -2.31 11.87
N GLN A 46 6.43 -3.51 12.45
CA GLN A 46 5.56 -4.56 11.93
C GLN A 46 4.08 -4.15 11.88
N ARG A 47 3.68 -3.17 12.70
CA ARG A 47 2.28 -2.72 12.75
C ARG A 47 1.79 -2.14 11.42
N TYR A 48 2.65 -1.52 10.63
CA TYR A 48 2.27 -0.95 9.33
C TYR A 48 1.93 -2.04 8.29
N PRO A 49 2.82 -2.99 7.94
CA PRO A 49 2.46 -4.01 6.98
C PRO A 49 1.31 -4.91 7.48
N ASP A 50 1.22 -5.20 8.77
CA ASP A 50 0.11 -5.97 9.33
C ASP A 50 -1.22 -5.21 9.25
N GLY A 51 -1.21 -3.92 9.63
CA GLY A 51 -2.35 -3.03 9.60
C GLY A 51 -2.90 -2.80 8.19
N ILE A 52 -2.01 -2.44 7.26
CA ILE A 52 -2.36 -2.26 5.84
C ILE A 52 -2.90 -3.57 5.25
N ALA A 53 -2.29 -4.72 5.58
CA ALA A 53 -2.80 -6.01 5.13
C ALA A 53 -4.22 -6.29 5.66
N ASN A 54 -4.52 -5.90 6.89
CA ASN A 54 -5.86 -6.04 7.48
C ASN A 54 -6.88 -5.14 6.80
N VAL A 55 -6.55 -3.87 6.57
CA VAL A 55 -7.41 -2.92 5.84
C VAL A 55 -7.69 -3.42 4.41
N MET A 56 -6.68 -3.96 3.72
CA MET A 56 -6.84 -4.53 2.38
C MET A 56 -7.69 -5.80 2.36
N ARG A 57 -7.56 -6.68 3.36
CA ARG A 57 -8.42 -7.87 3.50
C ARG A 57 -9.86 -7.48 3.82
N GLU A 58 -10.06 -6.44 4.63
CA GLU A 58 -11.39 -5.92 4.92
C GLU A 58 -12.05 -5.32 3.68
N ALA A 59 -11.30 -4.55 2.87
CA ALA A 59 -11.76 -4.09 1.58
C ALA A 59 -12.10 -5.26 0.65
N GLN A 60 -11.24 -6.29 0.57
CA GLN A 60 -11.51 -7.49 -0.22
C GLN A 60 -12.83 -8.15 0.20
N ARG A 61 -13.10 -8.26 1.52
CA ARG A 61 -14.36 -8.77 2.07
C ARG A 61 -15.55 -7.90 1.66
N TYR A 62 -15.45 -6.58 1.82
CA TYR A 62 -16.51 -5.64 1.48
C TYR A 62 -16.89 -5.73 0.00
N TYR A 63 -15.90 -5.71 -0.91
CA TYR A 63 -16.14 -5.85 -2.35
C TYR A 63 -16.77 -7.20 -2.69
N ARG A 64 -16.37 -8.29 -2.03
CA ARG A 64 -17.00 -9.62 -2.21
C ARG A 64 -18.47 -9.61 -1.79
N GLN A 65 -18.81 -8.95 -0.68
CA GLN A 65 -20.18 -8.83 -0.19
C GLN A 65 -21.03 -8.00 -1.16
N GLU A 66 -20.50 -6.88 -1.64
CA GLU A 66 -21.26 -5.96 -2.50
C GLU A 66 -21.43 -6.45 -3.93
N LEU A 67 -20.42 -7.14 -4.48
CA LEU A 67 -20.36 -7.49 -5.91
C LEU A 67 -20.51 -8.99 -6.19
N GLY A 68 -20.43 -9.84 -5.15
CA GLY A 68 -20.32 -11.29 -5.31
C GLY A 68 -18.97 -11.76 -5.88
N ARG A 69 -18.06 -10.84 -6.24
CA ARG A 69 -16.70 -11.06 -6.73
C ARG A 69 -15.75 -10.06 -6.07
N THR A 70 -14.47 -10.39 -5.97
CA THR A 70 -13.48 -9.47 -5.38
C THR A 70 -12.12 -9.63 -6.01
N PHE A 71 -11.25 -8.65 -5.79
CA PHE A 71 -9.88 -8.70 -6.28
C PHE A 71 -9.05 -9.72 -5.48
N ARG A 72 -7.92 -10.14 -6.05
CA ARG A 72 -6.95 -11.00 -5.37
C ARG A 72 -5.81 -10.18 -4.79
N LEU A 73 -5.43 -10.50 -3.54
CA LEU A 73 -4.22 -9.99 -2.91
C LEU A 73 -3.04 -10.93 -3.19
N ASN A 74 -1.84 -10.36 -3.18
CA ASN A 74 -0.60 -11.12 -3.34
C ASN A 74 -0.18 -11.80 -2.02
N ASP A 75 0.86 -12.62 -2.10
CA ASP A 75 1.59 -13.16 -0.95
C ASP A 75 3.09 -12.80 -1.08
N PRO A 76 3.65 -11.99 -0.16
CA PRO A 76 2.97 -11.32 0.94
C PRO A 76 1.91 -10.31 0.44
N VAL A 77 0.93 -9.99 1.30
CA VAL A 77 -0.12 -9.00 0.97
C VAL A 77 0.51 -7.62 0.77
N VAL A 78 1.44 -7.24 1.65
CA VAL A 78 2.13 -5.94 1.62
C VAL A 78 3.61 -6.16 1.37
N GLU A 79 4.11 -5.54 0.31
CA GLU A 79 5.55 -5.45 0.03
C GLU A 79 6.13 -4.25 0.78
N VAL A 80 7.07 -4.52 1.68
CA VAL A 80 7.75 -3.47 2.43
C VAL A 80 8.91 -2.93 1.60
N VAL A 81 8.89 -1.62 1.34
CA VAL A 81 9.87 -0.94 0.50
C VAL A 81 10.64 0.04 1.36
N THR A 82 11.97 -0.09 1.39
CA THR A 82 12.83 0.96 1.94
C THR A 82 12.98 2.06 0.88
N GLY A 83 12.56 3.26 1.24
CA GLY A 83 12.68 4.47 0.43
C GLY A 83 14.14 4.86 0.24
N ASP A 84 14.44 5.46 -0.90
CA ASP A 84 15.78 5.97 -1.22
C ASP A 84 16.06 7.32 -0.54
N GLN A 85 15.02 7.96 -0.03
CA GLN A 85 15.09 9.30 0.55
C GLN A 85 14.68 9.29 2.03
N LEU A 86 15.12 10.33 2.75
CA LEU A 86 14.69 10.58 4.12
C LEU A 86 13.22 11.01 4.13
N ARG A 87 12.54 10.80 5.25
CA ARG A 87 11.13 11.19 5.43
C ARG A 87 10.89 12.65 5.06
N THR A 88 11.76 13.54 5.53
CA THR A 88 11.66 14.99 5.27
C THR A 88 11.75 15.35 3.79
N TRP A 89 12.40 14.53 2.96
CA TRP A 89 12.45 14.76 1.51
C TRP A 89 11.08 14.54 0.88
N TYR A 90 10.38 13.45 1.23
CA TYR A 90 9.03 13.18 0.71
C TYR A 90 8.06 14.29 1.12
N GLU A 91 8.16 14.76 2.36
CA GLU A 91 7.25 15.76 2.96
C GLU A 91 7.42 17.17 2.36
N ASN A 92 8.60 17.50 1.83
CA ASN A 92 8.95 18.88 1.47
C ASN A 92 9.38 19.07 0.01
N THR A 93 9.56 17.99 -0.76
CA THR A 93 9.96 18.10 -2.17
C THR A 93 8.75 18.26 -3.08
N PRO A 94 8.64 19.35 -3.86
CA PRO A 94 7.50 19.55 -4.74
C PRO A 94 7.32 18.42 -5.77
N ALA A 95 6.11 17.90 -5.86
CA ALA A 95 5.71 16.91 -6.86
C ALA A 95 4.25 17.10 -7.28
N CYS A 96 3.96 16.88 -8.58
CA CYS A 96 2.62 16.83 -9.18
C CYS A 96 1.63 17.97 -8.82
N GLY A 97 2.11 19.15 -8.41
CA GLY A 97 1.28 20.35 -8.20
C GLY A 97 1.23 20.80 -6.74
N ALA A 98 0.02 20.83 -6.16
CA ALA A 98 -0.22 21.36 -4.82
C ALA A 98 0.48 20.54 -3.72
N LYS A 99 0.86 21.21 -2.61
CA LYS A 99 1.58 20.60 -1.46
C LYS A 99 0.88 19.36 -0.90
N TYR A 100 -0.46 19.34 -0.96
CA TYR A 100 -1.31 18.20 -0.62
C TYR A 100 -0.83 16.87 -1.25
N TRP A 101 -0.33 16.90 -2.49
CA TRP A 101 0.04 15.70 -3.25
C TRP A 101 1.53 15.34 -3.21
N TRP A 102 2.39 16.20 -2.64
CA TRP A 102 3.85 16.06 -2.78
C TRP A 102 4.36 14.71 -2.27
N THR A 103 3.98 14.36 -1.04
CA THR A 103 4.39 13.11 -0.39
C THR A 103 4.03 11.88 -1.23
N VAL A 104 2.75 11.76 -1.60
CA VAL A 104 2.22 10.56 -2.27
C VAL A 104 2.67 10.46 -3.73
N CYS A 105 2.86 11.58 -4.43
CA CYS A 105 3.40 11.57 -5.78
C CYS A 105 4.89 11.22 -5.82
N ASN A 106 5.67 11.71 -4.85
CA ASN A 106 7.06 11.30 -4.71
C ASN A 106 7.19 9.80 -4.42
N MET A 107 6.37 9.28 -3.50
CA MET A 107 6.26 7.83 -3.24
C MET A 107 5.92 7.07 -4.52
N GLN A 108 4.86 7.47 -5.23
CA GLN A 108 4.40 6.79 -6.44
C GLN A 108 5.49 6.79 -7.53
N ALA A 109 6.15 7.93 -7.76
CA ALA A 109 7.25 8.03 -8.73
C ALA A 109 8.40 7.08 -8.38
N GLU A 110 8.72 6.95 -7.10
CA GLU A 110 9.76 6.04 -6.64
C GLU A 110 9.39 4.57 -6.82
N LEU A 111 8.18 4.17 -6.40
CA LEU A 111 7.67 2.82 -6.61
C LEU A 111 7.65 2.46 -8.10
N ARG A 112 7.18 3.38 -8.94
CA ARG A 112 7.17 3.21 -10.40
C ARG A 112 8.57 2.98 -10.96
N ARG A 113 9.56 3.74 -10.51
CA ARG A 113 10.96 3.56 -10.93
C ARG A 113 11.56 2.24 -10.43
N LYS A 114 11.34 1.89 -9.14
CA LYS A 114 11.92 0.67 -8.53
C LYS A 114 11.36 -0.61 -9.15
N PHE A 115 10.07 -0.63 -9.48
CA PHE A 115 9.38 -1.86 -9.89
C PHE A 115 8.86 -1.83 -11.34
N GLY A 116 9.18 -0.78 -12.10
CA GLY A 116 8.75 -0.63 -13.49
C GLY A 116 7.23 -0.60 -13.62
N LEU A 117 6.54 0.17 -12.78
CA LEU A 117 5.06 0.22 -12.73
C LEU A 117 4.51 1.30 -13.66
N GLY A 118 3.41 0.97 -14.33
CA GLY A 118 2.57 1.91 -15.08
C GLY A 118 1.62 2.69 -14.18
N ALA A 119 1.04 3.77 -14.70
CA ALA A 119 -0.05 4.52 -14.07
C ALA A 119 -0.99 5.06 -15.18
N PRO A 120 -1.97 4.27 -15.64
CA PRO A 120 -2.38 2.94 -15.15
C PRO A 120 -1.42 1.80 -15.55
N ASP A 121 -1.40 0.72 -14.76
CA ASP A 121 -0.70 -0.53 -15.07
C ASP A 121 -1.70 -1.60 -15.55
N SER A 122 -1.36 -2.39 -16.56
CA SER A 122 -2.23 -3.46 -17.08
C SER A 122 -2.10 -4.78 -16.32
N ARG A 123 -1.09 -4.90 -15.46
CA ARG A 123 -0.79 -6.12 -14.70
C ARG A 123 -1.42 -6.08 -13.31
N TRP A 124 -1.45 -4.91 -12.68
CA TRP A 124 -1.86 -4.75 -11.28
C TRP A 124 -2.68 -3.48 -11.07
N ILE A 125 -3.55 -3.52 -10.07
CA ILE A 125 -3.94 -2.32 -9.33
C ILE A 125 -2.87 -2.13 -8.25
N ASN A 126 -2.35 -0.92 -8.08
CA ASN A 126 -1.29 -0.65 -7.12
C ASN A 126 -1.83 0.18 -5.95
N VAL A 127 -1.50 -0.20 -4.73
CA VAL A 127 -1.81 0.55 -3.51
C VAL A 127 -0.50 0.89 -2.85
N GLY A 128 -0.25 2.16 -2.58
CA GLY A 128 0.94 2.62 -1.86
C GLY A 128 0.55 3.45 -0.66
N GLU A 129 1.12 3.12 0.49
CA GLU A 129 1.08 3.95 1.69
C GLU A 129 2.51 4.26 2.14
N ILE A 130 2.77 5.47 2.65
CA ILE A 130 4.11 5.91 3.05
C ILE A 130 4.12 6.42 4.48
N SER A 131 5.14 6.06 5.28
CA SER A 131 5.36 6.65 6.61
C SER A 131 6.01 8.04 6.54
N ALA A 132 5.33 8.97 5.89
CA ALA A 132 5.71 10.38 5.75
C ALA A 132 4.44 11.23 5.60
N GLU A 133 4.37 12.38 6.26
CA GLU A 133 3.18 13.24 6.25
C GLU A 133 3.62 14.71 6.23
N GLY A 134 3.54 15.34 5.06
CA GLY A 134 3.81 16.77 4.95
C GLY A 134 2.66 17.58 5.52
N GLU A 135 2.90 18.84 5.85
CA GLU A 135 1.83 19.75 6.25
C GLU A 135 0.75 19.85 5.17
N GLY A 136 -0.49 19.48 5.52
CA GLY A 136 -1.63 19.47 4.63
C GLY A 136 -1.57 18.38 3.55
N ALA A 137 -0.71 17.37 3.72
CA ALA A 137 -0.67 16.21 2.85
C ALA A 137 -1.99 15.42 2.89
N GLY A 138 -2.21 14.64 1.85
CA GLY A 138 -3.26 13.64 1.82
C GLY A 138 -2.98 12.61 0.75
N GLY A 139 -4.05 12.01 0.23
CA GLY A 139 -3.97 10.88 -0.68
C GLY A 139 -5.21 10.78 -1.56
N GLY A 140 -5.21 9.78 -2.42
CA GLY A 140 -6.34 9.52 -3.30
C GLY A 140 -6.12 8.31 -4.20
N GLY A 141 -7.20 7.90 -4.84
CA GLY A 141 -7.24 6.83 -5.81
C GLY A 141 -7.60 7.31 -7.21
N GLY A 142 -7.26 6.50 -8.21
CA GLY A 142 -7.58 6.76 -9.61
C GLY A 142 -6.67 5.98 -10.56
N ASN A 143 -7.19 5.63 -11.74
CA ASN A 143 -6.41 5.00 -12.80
C ASN A 143 -5.57 3.78 -12.32
N GLY A 144 -6.17 2.88 -11.54
CA GLY A 144 -5.48 1.69 -11.03
C GLY A 144 -4.44 1.95 -9.95
N TRP A 145 -4.46 3.13 -9.32
CA TRP A 145 -3.63 3.47 -8.18
C TRP A 145 -4.46 3.92 -7.00
N VAL A 146 -4.00 3.58 -5.80
CA VAL A 146 -4.32 4.23 -4.52
C VAL A 146 -3.00 4.70 -3.94
N ILE A 147 -2.90 5.97 -3.55
CA ILE A 147 -1.70 6.55 -2.97
C ILE A 147 -2.08 7.35 -1.72
N LEU A 148 -1.61 6.91 -0.55
CA LEU A 148 -2.01 7.47 0.74
C LEU A 148 -0.79 7.89 1.56
N SER A 149 -0.94 8.94 2.35
CA SER A 149 0.14 9.54 3.12
C SER A 149 0.26 8.91 4.52
N GLY A 150 1.17 9.43 5.35
CA GLY A 150 1.51 8.90 6.66
C GLY A 150 0.33 8.84 7.62
N HIS A 151 -0.59 9.80 7.54
CA HIS A 151 -1.78 9.77 8.37
C HIS A 151 -2.66 8.53 8.13
N ASP A 152 -2.81 8.09 6.88
CA ASP A 152 -3.53 6.86 6.52
C ASP A 152 -2.74 5.60 6.94
N ALA A 153 -1.43 5.60 6.73
CA ALA A 153 -0.54 4.50 7.14
C ALA A 153 -0.55 4.28 8.66
N ASP A 154 -0.50 5.37 9.43
CA ASP A 154 -0.65 5.37 10.89
C ASP A 154 -2.03 4.83 11.30
N GLY A 155 -3.05 5.18 10.53
CA GLY A 155 -4.42 4.73 10.72
C GLY A 155 -4.59 3.24 10.55
N ALA A 156 -4.09 2.71 9.44
CA ALA A 156 -4.05 1.28 9.16
C ALA A 156 -3.25 0.53 10.24
N ALA A 157 -2.15 1.11 10.72
CA ALA A 157 -1.33 0.57 11.81
C ALA A 157 -1.99 0.65 13.21
N GLY A 158 -3.19 1.24 13.32
CA GLY A 158 -3.92 1.39 14.59
C GLY A 158 -3.29 2.42 15.54
N ILE A 159 -2.49 3.35 15.02
CA ILE A 159 -1.83 4.40 15.79
C ILE A 159 -2.80 5.57 16.02
N ASN A 160 -3.64 5.89 15.03
CA ASN A 160 -4.56 7.01 15.12
C ASN A 160 -5.97 6.65 14.58
N GLY A 161 -6.95 7.42 15.03
CA GLY A 161 -8.34 7.33 14.55
C GLY A 161 -9.09 6.04 14.91
N ASN A 162 -10.35 5.98 14.48
CA ASN A 162 -11.16 4.78 14.56
C ASN A 162 -10.91 3.91 13.32
N MET A 163 -10.65 2.62 13.50
CA MET A 163 -10.36 1.68 12.40
C MET A 163 -11.42 1.66 11.30
N ASN A 164 -12.70 1.85 11.63
CA ASN A 164 -13.77 1.90 10.62
C ASN A 164 -13.58 3.04 9.61
N ARG A 165 -12.96 4.17 10.01
CA ARG A 165 -12.63 5.25 9.09
C ARG A 165 -11.65 4.77 8.02
N TRP A 166 -10.63 4.00 8.42
CA TRP A 166 -9.58 3.52 7.53
C TRP A 166 -10.08 2.40 6.62
N TYR A 167 -10.96 1.54 7.12
CA TYR A 167 -11.69 0.56 6.30
C TYR A 167 -12.56 1.24 5.24
N GLY A 168 -13.36 2.23 5.63
CA GLY A 168 -14.18 3.00 4.69
C GLY A 168 -13.35 3.77 3.66
N GLY A 169 -12.28 4.42 4.12
CA GLY A 169 -11.34 5.14 3.26
C GLY A 169 -10.70 4.24 2.21
N MET A 170 -10.16 3.07 2.59
CA MET A 170 -9.58 2.15 1.59
C MET A 170 -10.61 1.66 0.57
N VAL A 171 -11.86 1.40 1.00
CA VAL A 171 -12.95 1.03 0.07
C VAL A 171 -13.23 2.14 -0.94
N HIS A 172 -13.30 3.39 -0.46
CA HIS A 172 -13.50 4.59 -1.28
C HIS A 172 -12.38 4.75 -2.32
N GLU A 173 -11.13 4.70 -1.88
CA GLU A 173 -9.98 4.91 -2.76
C GLU A 173 -9.78 3.79 -3.77
N LEU A 174 -10.02 2.54 -3.37
CA LEU A 174 -10.08 1.42 -4.31
C LEU A 174 -11.22 1.59 -5.33
N GLY A 175 -12.32 2.24 -4.94
CA GLY A 175 -13.42 2.56 -5.84
C GLY A 175 -12.94 3.49 -6.96
N HIS A 176 -12.17 4.52 -6.63
CA HIS A 176 -11.51 5.38 -7.61
C HIS A 176 -10.49 4.64 -8.46
N ALA A 177 -9.66 3.77 -7.87
CA ALA A 177 -8.71 2.95 -8.61
C ALA A 177 -9.41 2.04 -9.63
N LEU A 178 -10.60 1.54 -9.29
CA LEU A 178 -11.51 0.76 -10.15
C LEU A 178 -12.33 1.62 -11.12
N GLY A 179 -12.15 2.94 -11.10
CA GLY A 179 -12.67 3.88 -12.09
C GLY A 179 -13.99 4.53 -11.73
N LEU A 180 -14.42 4.49 -10.46
CA LEU A 180 -15.56 5.26 -9.98
C LEU A 180 -15.17 6.73 -9.72
N PRO A 181 -16.01 7.71 -10.07
CA PRO A 181 -15.83 9.08 -9.63
C PRO A 181 -16.34 9.24 -8.19
N ASP A 182 -16.02 10.38 -7.58
CA ASP A 182 -16.73 10.84 -6.39
C ASP A 182 -18.22 11.01 -6.69
N SER A 183 -19.03 10.72 -5.69
CA SER A 183 -20.42 11.17 -5.68
C SER A 183 -20.47 12.65 -5.34
N THR A 184 -21.37 13.37 -6.01
CA THR A 184 -21.54 14.81 -5.82
C THR A 184 -22.30 15.17 -4.53
N TYR A 185 -22.81 14.19 -3.80
CA TYR A 185 -23.55 14.36 -2.54
C TYR A 185 -23.40 13.13 -1.62
N THR A 186 -23.71 13.29 -0.34
CA THR A 186 -23.75 12.17 0.62
C THR A 186 -24.95 11.27 0.36
N ASP A 187 -24.70 10.06 -0.12
CA ASP A 187 -25.72 9.20 -0.76
C ASP A 187 -25.81 7.77 -0.22
N GLY A 188 -25.13 7.47 0.89
CA GLY A 188 -25.03 6.13 1.46
C GLY A 188 -24.07 5.19 0.72
N THR A 189 -23.44 5.64 -0.38
CA THR A 189 -22.41 4.85 -1.09
C THR A 189 -21.02 5.16 -0.54
N PRO A 190 -20.07 4.21 -0.62
CA PRO A 190 -18.70 4.48 -0.20
C PRO A 190 -18.00 5.51 -1.11
N MET A 191 -18.56 5.89 -2.25
CA MET A 191 -18.01 6.95 -3.11
C MET A 191 -18.47 8.37 -2.72
N SER A 192 -19.20 8.52 -1.63
CA SER A 192 -19.50 9.82 -1.02
C SER A 192 -18.86 9.91 0.35
N ALA A 193 -19.04 11.04 1.06
CA ALA A 193 -18.69 11.17 2.48
C ALA A 193 -19.36 10.10 3.38
N SER A 194 -20.27 9.29 2.86
CA SER A 194 -20.84 8.16 3.58
C SER A 194 -19.79 7.11 3.96
N PHE A 195 -18.62 7.04 3.31
CA PHE A 195 -17.57 6.09 3.68
C PHE A 195 -17.16 6.19 5.18
N TYR A 196 -17.34 7.35 5.80
CA TYR A 196 -17.13 7.53 7.25
C TYR A 196 -18.11 6.72 8.12
N ASN A 197 -19.25 6.29 7.56
CA ASN A 197 -20.28 5.47 8.22
C ASN A 197 -20.04 3.96 8.07
N TYR A 198 -18.86 3.54 7.59
CA TYR A 198 -18.50 2.13 7.45
C TYR A 198 -18.84 1.31 8.73
N PRO A 199 -19.42 0.10 8.60
CA PRO A 199 -19.71 -0.64 7.36
C PRO A 199 -21.05 -0.32 6.70
N ASN A 200 -21.80 0.68 7.17
CA ASN A 200 -23.18 0.96 6.74
C ASN A 200 -23.23 1.80 5.46
N THR A 201 -22.55 1.34 4.42
CA THR A 201 -22.56 1.94 3.08
C THR A 201 -22.65 0.86 2.03
N HIS A 202 -23.26 1.14 0.89
CA HIS A 202 -23.45 0.17 -0.19
C HIS A 202 -23.22 0.80 -1.55
N PHE A 203 -22.61 0.06 -2.49
CA PHE A 203 -22.53 0.54 -3.86
C PHE A 203 -23.93 0.56 -4.48
N SER A 204 -24.24 1.62 -5.24
CA SER A 204 -25.40 1.62 -6.12
C SER A 204 -25.21 0.63 -7.28
N GLN A 205 -26.30 0.16 -7.89
CA GLN A 205 -26.20 -0.78 -9.02
C GLN A 205 -25.31 -0.24 -10.16
N ALA A 206 -25.43 1.05 -10.48
CA ALA A 206 -24.60 1.69 -11.50
C ALA A 206 -23.09 1.67 -11.16
N GLN A 207 -22.73 1.83 -9.88
CA GLN A 207 -21.34 1.71 -9.44
C GLN A 207 -20.86 0.26 -9.54
N LYS A 208 -21.68 -0.71 -9.14
CA LYS A 208 -21.37 -2.16 -9.28
C LYS A 208 -21.10 -2.51 -10.74
N ASP A 209 -22.00 -2.11 -11.65
CA ASP A 209 -21.87 -2.36 -13.08
C ASP A 209 -20.62 -1.70 -13.66
N ARG A 210 -20.28 -0.48 -13.22
CA ARG A 210 -19.08 0.23 -13.68
C ARG A 210 -17.79 -0.43 -13.20
N ILE A 211 -17.75 -0.92 -11.96
CA ILE A 211 -16.60 -1.69 -11.45
C ILE A 211 -16.43 -2.98 -12.27
N LEU A 212 -17.51 -3.76 -12.41
CA LEU A 212 -17.48 -5.08 -13.05
C LEU A 212 -17.16 -5.03 -14.55
N ASN A 213 -17.62 -4.00 -15.25
CA ASN A 213 -17.35 -3.80 -16.67
C ASN A 213 -16.17 -2.85 -16.96
N GLY A 214 -15.53 -2.33 -15.90
CA GLY A 214 -14.44 -1.38 -16.00
C GLY A 214 -13.11 -2.03 -16.41
N ARG A 215 -12.07 -1.21 -16.55
CA ARG A 215 -10.72 -1.62 -16.99
C ARG A 215 -10.16 -2.81 -16.21
N TYR A 216 -10.45 -2.86 -14.91
CA TYR A 216 -9.96 -3.89 -14.00
C TYR A 216 -11.03 -4.90 -13.59
N GLY A 217 -12.20 -4.92 -14.24
CA GLY A 217 -13.28 -5.87 -13.92
C GLY A 217 -12.85 -7.34 -14.06
N SER A 218 -11.90 -7.62 -14.96
CA SER A 218 -11.29 -8.96 -15.12
C SER A 218 -10.40 -9.39 -13.96
N PHE A 219 -10.02 -8.48 -13.05
CA PHE A 219 -9.20 -8.79 -11.87
C PHE A 219 -10.06 -9.31 -10.71
N LEU A 220 -11.38 -9.20 -10.83
CA LEU A 220 -12.33 -9.64 -9.82
C LEU A 220 -12.70 -11.10 -10.07
N SER A 221 -12.76 -11.93 -9.02
CA SER A 221 -13.14 -13.36 -9.10
C SER A 221 -14.02 -13.78 -7.92
#